data_AF-A0A353R791-F1
#
_entry.id   AF-A0A353R791-F1
#
_cell.length_a   1.000
_cell.length_b   1.000
_cell.length_c   1.000
_cell.angle_alpha   90.00
_cell.angle_beta   90.00
_cell.angle_gamma   90.00
#
_symmetry.space_group_name_H-M   'P 1'
#
loop_
_entity.id
_entity.type
_entity.pdbx_description
1 polymer ?
#
loop_
_entity_poly.entity_id
_entity_poly.type
_entity_poly.pdbx_seq_one_letter_code
_entity_poly.pdbx_strand_id
1 'polypeptide(L)'
;MRLVAVVISVLLAVLALCLPALMRAAMGSPLPVKVLLCAMVIGPPGLLMGMMFPSAIRVIRQVNNGSLIPWAWAVNGSFSVISTALAAVISVEAGYHTVMWVAVAAYMIAGISTRFRLFSIFVK
;
A
#
# COMPACT_ATOMS: atom_id res chain seq x y z
N MET A 1 2.02 -10.30 8.83
CA MET A 1 2.18 -8.86 8.49
C MET A 1 3.46 -8.57 7.74
N ARG A 2 4.64 -8.93 8.27
CA ARG A 2 5.93 -8.69 7.59
C ARG A 2 6.00 -9.27 6.19
N LEU A 3 5.73 -10.56 6.05
CA LEU A 3 5.75 -11.24 4.76
C LEU A 3 4.81 -10.56 3.75
N VAL A 4 3.60 -10.20 4.19
CA VAL A 4 2.61 -9.50 3.35
C VAL A 4 3.12 -8.13 2.90
N ALA A 5 3.71 -7.34 3.81
CA ALA A 5 4.31 -6.05 3.47
C ALA A 5 5.47 -6.19 2.47
N VAL A 6 6.34 -7.19 2.66
CA VAL A 6 7.44 -7.50 1.73
C VAL A 6 6.89 -7.91 0.37
N VAL A 7 5.89 -8.80 0.31
CA VAL A 7 5.27 -9.22 -0.94
C VAL A 7 4.65 -8.03 -1.67
N ILE A 8 3.96 -7.13 -0.96
CA ILE A 8 3.41 -5.90 -1.54
C ILE A 8 4.54 -5.01 -2.09
N SER A 9 5.61 -4.77 -1.31
CA SER A 9 6.76 -3.99 -1.78
C SER A 9 7.39 -4.58 -3.04
N VAL A 10 7.55 -5.90 -3.11
CA VAL A 10 8.08 -6.58 -4.30
C VAL A 10 7.14 -6.43 -5.48
N LEU A 11 5.83 -6.65 -5.29
CA LEU A 11 4.84 -6.46 -6.35
C LEU A 11 4.85 -5.04 -6.89
N LEU A 12 4.86 -4.03 -6.01
CA LEU A 12 4.91 -2.63 -6.41
C LEU A 12 6.22 -2.27 -7.11
N ALA A 13 7.37 -2.84 -6.70
CA ALA A 13 8.65 -2.62 -7.37
C ALA A 13 8.67 -3.25 -8.78
N VAL A 14 8.15 -4.47 -8.93
CA VAL A 14 7.97 -5.12 -10.23
C VAL A 14 7.06 -4.28 -11.12
N LEU A 15 5.94 -3.80 -10.58
CA LEU A 15 5.04 -2.90 -11.31
C LEU A 15 5.74 -1.59 -11.69
N ALA A 16 6.52 -0.97 -10.80
CA ALA A 16 7.25 0.26 -11.10
C ALA A 16 8.15 0.09 -12.34
N LEU A 17 8.81 -1.06 -12.47
CA LEU A 17 9.71 -1.38 -13.59
C LEU A 17 8.97 -1.82 -14.86
N CYS A 18 7.93 -2.65 -14.73
CA CYS A 18 7.25 -3.27 -15.86
C CYS A 18 6.10 -2.43 -16.44
N LEU A 19 5.48 -1.55 -15.65
CA LEU A 19 4.29 -0.82 -16.06
C LEU A 19 4.50 0.06 -17.30
N PRO A 20 5.64 0.77 -17.49
CA PRO A 20 5.86 1.53 -18.73
C PRO A 20 5.82 0.67 -20.00
N ALA A 21 6.38 -0.54 -19.94
CA ALA A 21 6.33 -1.48 -21.05
C ALA A 21 4.91 -2.01 -21.27
N LEU A 22 4.20 -2.34 -20.18
CA LEU A 22 2.82 -2.81 -20.25
C LEU A 22 1.87 -1.74 -20.83
N MET A 23 2.02 -0.48 -20.43
CA MET A 23 1.22 0.62 -20.95
C MET A 23 1.42 0.79 -22.46
N ARG A 24 2.67 0.76 -22.94
CA ARG A 24 2.97 0.81 -24.39
C ARG A 24 2.33 -0.34 -25.16
N ALA A 25 2.43 -1.56 -24.64
CA ALA A 25 1.80 -2.74 -25.25
C ALA A 25 0.26 -2.63 -25.26
N ALA A 26 -0.33 -2.03 -24.23
CA ALA A 26 -1.77 -1.88 -24.09
C ALA A 26 -2.35 -0.70 -24.89
N MET A 27 -1.56 0.25 -25.38
CA MET A 27 -2.05 1.49 -26.02
C MET A 27 -3.08 1.24 -27.12
N GLY A 28 -2.79 0.32 -28.05
CA GLY A 28 -3.67 -0.02 -29.19
C GLY A 28 -4.77 -1.04 -28.89
N SER A 29 -4.85 -1.56 -27.66
CA SER A 29 -5.84 -2.59 -27.31
C SER A 29 -7.24 -1.99 -27.08
N PRO A 30 -8.32 -2.78 -27.34
CA PRO A 30 -9.68 -2.35 -27.10
C PRO A 30 -9.98 -2.22 -25.60
N LEU A 31 -10.98 -1.41 -25.24
CA LEU A 31 -11.31 -1.09 -23.85
C LEU A 31 -11.47 -2.31 -22.91
N PRO A 32 -12.15 -3.42 -23.30
CA PRO A 32 -12.31 -4.57 -22.42
C PRO A 32 -10.98 -5.21 -22.01
N VAL A 33 -9.99 -5.23 -22.92
CA VAL A 33 -8.65 -5.74 -22.65
C VAL A 33 -7.93 -4.85 -21.64
N LYS A 34 -8.04 -3.53 -21.79
CA LYS A 34 -7.46 -2.56 -20.85
C LYS A 34 -8.06 -2.72 -19.44
N VAL A 35 -9.38 -2.87 -19.34
CA VAL A 35 -10.07 -3.08 -18.06
C VAL A 35 -9.58 -4.36 -17.38
N LEU A 36 -9.51 -5.46 -18.14
CA LEU A 36 -9.05 -6.74 -17.61
C LEU A 36 -7.58 -6.67 -17.16
N LEU A 37 -6.70 -6.06 -17.96
CA LEU A 37 -5.30 -5.83 -17.60
C LEU A 37 -5.18 -5.00 -16.31
N CYS A 38 -5.90 -3.88 -16.21
CA CYS A 38 -5.93 -3.08 -14.99
C CYS A 38 -6.39 -3.88 -13.77
N ALA A 39 -7.45 -4.68 -13.91
CA ALA A 39 -7.96 -5.52 -12.82
C ALA A 39 -6.92 -6.58 -12.39
N MET A 40 -6.23 -7.22 -13.33
CA MET A 40 -5.17 -8.20 -13.03
C MET A 40 -3.93 -7.57 -12.39
N VAL A 41 -3.59 -6.33 -12.76
CA VAL A 41 -2.42 -5.62 -12.23
C VAL A 41 -2.71 -5.06 -10.84
N ILE A 42 -3.87 -4.44 -10.64
CA ILE A 42 -4.24 -3.75 -9.39
C ILE A 42 -4.83 -4.72 -8.37
N GLY A 43 -5.52 -5.78 -8.83
CA GLY A 43 -6.22 -6.74 -7.97
C GLY A 43 -5.32 -7.40 -6.92
N PRO A 44 -4.21 -8.06 -7.28
CA PRO A 44 -3.32 -8.73 -6.33
C PRO A 44 -2.79 -7.81 -5.22
N PRO A 45 -2.15 -6.64 -5.51
CA PRO A 45 -1.72 -5.74 -4.46
C PRO A 45 -2.92 -5.20 -3.66
N GLY A 46 -4.03 -4.84 -4.30
CA GLY A 46 -5.23 -4.36 -3.61
C GLY A 46 -5.82 -5.35 -2.60
N LEU A 47 -5.88 -6.63 -2.96
CA LEU A 47 -6.33 -7.70 -2.06
C LEU A 47 -5.39 -7.86 -0.85
N LEU A 48 -4.08 -7.90 -1.09
CA LEU A 48 -3.10 -8.01 -0.02
C LEU A 48 -3.18 -6.83 0.95
N MET A 49 -3.25 -5.61 0.42
CA MET A 49 -3.42 -4.39 1.21
C MET A 49 -4.72 -4.42 2.03
N GLY A 50 -5.84 -4.83 1.41
CA GLY A 50 -7.13 -4.94 2.08
C GLY A 50 -7.14 -5.93 3.24
N MET A 51 -6.36 -7.02 3.17
CA MET A 51 -6.22 -7.99 4.26
C MET A 51 -5.37 -7.49 5.43
N MET A 52 -4.44 -6.55 5.21
CA MET A 52 -3.54 -6.07 6.25
C MET A 52 -4.29 -5.38 7.39
N PHE A 53 -5.25 -4.52 7.08
CA PHE A 53 -5.96 -3.72 8.09
C PHE A 53 -6.81 -4.57 9.05
N PRO A 54 -7.75 -5.43 8.59
CA PRO A 54 -8.52 -6.30 9.49
C PRO A 54 -7.62 -7.22 10.32
N SER A 55 -6.55 -7.72 9.70
CA SER A 55 -5.61 -8.60 10.40
C SER A 55 -4.84 -7.84 11.49
N ALA A 56 -4.50 -6.56 11.28
CA ALA A 56 -3.83 -5.73 12.26
C ALA A 56 -4.77 -5.36 13.42
N ILE A 57 -6.04 -5.06 13.13
CA ILE A 57 -7.07 -4.81 14.15
C ILE A 57 -7.24 -6.02 15.08
N ARG A 58 -7.22 -7.26 14.54
CA ARG A 58 -7.28 -8.48 15.39
C ARG A 58 -6.13 -8.57 16.39
N VAL A 59 -4.93 -8.14 15.99
CA VAL A 59 -3.75 -8.09 16.88
C VAL A 59 -3.89 -6.96 17.89
N ILE A 60 -4.29 -5.76 17.46
CA ILE A 60 -4.49 -4.60 18.35
C ILE A 60 -5.56 -4.89 19.39
N ARG A 61 -6.61 -5.64 19.07
CA ARG A 61 -7.65 -6.03 20.02
C ARG A 61 -7.11 -6.83 21.21
N GLN A 62 -6.02 -7.59 21.02
CA GLN A 62 -5.35 -8.35 22.08
C GLN A 62 -4.43 -7.47 22.94
N VAL A 63 -4.11 -6.26 22.50
CA VAL A 63 -3.21 -5.32 23.18
C VAL A 63 -4.03 -4.21 23.82
N ASN A 64 -3.78 -3.92 25.11
CA ASN A 64 -4.41 -2.80 25.84
C ASN A 64 -5.96 -2.77 25.71
N ASN A 65 -6.59 -3.96 25.69
CA ASN A 65 -8.04 -4.16 25.50
C ASN A 65 -8.64 -3.47 24.26
N GLY A 66 -7.83 -3.23 23.22
CA GLY A 66 -8.31 -2.61 21.99
C GLY A 66 -8.54 -1.10 22.07
N SER A 67 -8.04 -0.41 23.09
CA SER A 67 -8.14 1.06 23.23
C SER A 67 -7.55 1.83 22.05
N LEU A 68 -6.65 1.21 21.29
CA LEU A 68 -5.98 1.78 20.12
C LEU A 68 -6.76 1.61 18.80
N ILE A 69 -7.87 0.86 18.79
CA ILE A 69 -8.66 0.62 17.57
C ILE A 69 -9.20 1.92 16.94
N PRO A 70 -9.78 2.89 17.71
CA PRO A 70 -10.22 4.16 17.14
C PRO A 70 -9.08 4.96 16.49
N TRP A 71 -7.89 4.94 17.10
CA TRP A 71 -6.69 5.57 16.53
C TRP A 71 -6.26 4.91 15.23
N ALA A 72 -6.28 3.58 15.14
CA ALA A 72 -5.94 2.87 13.91
C ALA A 72 -6.89 3.24 12.75
N TRP A 73 -8.19 3.43 13.03
CA TRP A 73 -9.17 3.92 12.07
C TRP A 73 -8.93 5.38 11.68
N ALA A 74 -8.68 6.25 12.64
CA ALA A 74 -8.37 7.66 12.39
C ALA A 74 -7.15 7.82 11.47
N VAL A 75 -6.05 7.12 11.77
CA VAL A 75 -4.83 7.14 10.95
C VAL A 75 -5.12 6.62 9.54
N ASN A 76 -5.81 5.48 9.39
CA ASN A 76 -6.15 4.92 8.07
C ASN A 76 -7.00 5.89 7.23
N GLY A 77 -8.01 6.51 7.85
CA GLY A 77 -8.87 7.50 7.19
C GLY A 77 -8.10 8.75 6.77
N SER A 78 -7.32 9.36 7.67
CA SER A 78 -6.53 10.56 7.37
C SER A 78 -5.50 10.32 6.27
N PHE A 79 -4.76 9.21 6.32
CA PHE A 79 -3.76 8.90 5.30
C PHE A 79 -4.39 8.61 3.94
N SER A 80 -5.58 8.02 3.86
CA SER A 80 -6.25 7.77 2.58
C SER A 80 -6.58 9.07 1.83
N VAL A 81 -6.95 10.13 2.56
CA VAL A 81 -7.20 11.47 1.98
C VAL A 81 -5.89 12.12 1.56
N ILE A 82 -4.91 12.17 2.47
CA ILE A 82 -3.61 12.83 2.24
C ILE A 82 -2.86 12.14 1.10
N SER A 83 -2.81 10.80 1.08
CA SER A 83 -2.05 10.05 0.08
C SER A 83 -2.61 10.22 -1.32
N THR A 84 -3.93 10.37 -1.47
CA THR A 84 -4.55 10.54 -2.79
C THR A 84 -4.14 11.86 -3.43
N ALA A 85 -4.24 12.97 -2.69
CA ALA A 85 -3.81 14.28 -3.17
C ALA A 85 -2.28 14.32 -3.36
N LEU A 86 -1.52 13.79 -2.41
CA LEU A 86 -0.06 13.78 -2.48
C LEU A 86 0.46 12.94 -3.65
N ALA A 87 -0.13 11.78 -3.91
CA ALA A 87 0.22 10.94 -5.06
C ALA A 87 -0.04 11.66 -6.39
N ALA A 88 -1.16 12.40 -6.50
CA ALA A 88 -1.44 13.21 -7.69
C ALA A 88 -0.39 14.31 -7.90
N VAL A 89 -0.05 15.06 -6.83
CA VAL A 89 0.98 16.10 -6.88
C VAL A 89 2.34 15.52 -7.27
N ILE A 90 2.80 14.45 -6.62
CA ILE A 90 4.06 13.79 -6.95
C ILE A 90 4.05 13.25 -8.38
N SER A 91 2.91 12.70 -8.84
CA SER A 91 2.80 12.18 -10.19
C SER A 91 2.94 13.26 -11.26
N VAL A 92 2.46 14.48 -10.98
CA VAL A 92 2.55 15.62 -11.92
C VAL A 92 3.96 16.22 -11.90
N GLU A 93 4.53 16.45 -10.71
CA GLU A 93 5.82 17.13 -10.55
C GLU A 93 7.04 16.24 -10.83
N ALA A 94 6.97 14.97 -10.42
CA ALA A 94 8.10 14.04 -10.47
C ALA A 94 7.80 12.76 -11.25
N GLY A 95 6.62 12.68 -11.87
CA GLY A 95 6.18 11.52 -12.65
C GLY A 95 5.64 10.37 -11.80
N TYR A 96 4.78 9.55 -12.42
CA TYR A 96 4.16 8.38 -11.78
C TYR A 96 5.16 7.36 -11.24
N HIS A 97 6.32 7.21 -11.89
CA HIS A 97 7.37 6.29 -11.42
C HIS A 97 7.86 6.64 -10.01
N THR A 98 7.95 7.93 -9.69
CA THR A 98 8.33 8.40 -8.34
C THR A 98 7.27 8.01 -7.30
N VAL A 99 5.99 8.13 -7.63
CA VAL A 99 4.88 7.69 -6.76
C VAL A 99 5.03 6.21 -6.41
N MET A 100 5.35 5.37 -7.39
CA MET A 100 5.52 3.93 -7.18
C MET A 100 6.68 3.61 -6.24
N TRP A 101 7.83 4.27 -6.39
CA TRP A 101 8.97 4.04 -5.49
C TRP A 101 8.72 4.56 -4.07
N VAL A 102 8.00 5.67 -3.92
CA VAL A 102 7.54 6.15 -2.61
C VAL A 102 6.61 5.12 -1.96
N ALA A 103 5.69 4.53 -2.72
CA ALA A 103 4.82 3.47 -2.22
C ALA A 103 5.62 2.21 -1.79
N VAL A 104 6.60 1.78 -2.59
CA VAL A 104 7.51 0.66 -2.24
C VAL A 104 8.21 0.94 -0.90
N ALA A 105 8.79 2.14 -0.76
CA ALA A 105 9.49 2.54 0.46
C ALA A 105 8.54 2.56 1.68
N ALA A 106 7.33 3.10 1.53
CA ALA A 106 6.33 3.12 2.60
C ALA A 106 5.96 1.71 3.09
N TYR A 107 5.74 0.75 2.17
CA TYR A 107 5.45 -0.64 2.55
C TYR A 107 6.66 -1.37 3.15
N MET A 108 7.88 -1.05 2.72
CA MET A 108 9.09 -1.57 3.36
C MET A 108 9.23 -1.05 4.80
N ILE A 109 9.02 0.25 5.01
CA ILE A 109 9.01 0.86 6.36
C ILE A 109 7.95 0.19 7.22
N ALA A 110 6.73 -0.03 6.71
CA ALA A 110 5.69 -0.76 7.45
C ALA A 110 6.14 -2.18 7.85
N GLY A 111 6.79 -2.91 6.93
CA GLY A 111 7.39 -4.21 7.21
C GLY A 111 8.44 -4.15 8.33
N ILE A 112 9.34 -3.18 8.29
CA ILE A 112 10.40 -2.98 9.30
C ILE A 112 9.82 -2.54 10.64
N SER A 113 8.83 -1.64 10.66
CA SER A 113 8.22 -1.13 11.89
C SER A 113 7.56 -2.23 12.72
N THR A 114 7.04 -3.28 12.09
CA THR A 114 6.54 -4.45 12.84
C THR A 114 7.66 -5.25 13.55
N ARG A 115 8.95 -4.98 13.27
CA ARG A 115 10.13 -5.51 14.00
C ARG A 115 10.38 -4.77 15.30
N PHE A 116 10.11 -3.48 15.34
CA PHE A 116 10.34 -2.69 16.53
C PHE A 116 9.21 -2.92 17.53
N ARG A 117 9.55 -3.45 18.71
CA ARG A 117 8.76 -3.35 19.95
C ARG A 117 8.56 -1.88 20.39
N LEU A 118 8.48 -0.91 19.47
CA LEU A 118 8.28 0.51 19.80
C LEU A 118 6.89 0.79 20.35
N PHE A 119 5.94 -0.14 20.20
CA PHE A 119 4.70 -0.09 20.99
C PHE A 119 4.97 -0.13 22.50
N SER A 120 6.13 -0.59 22.97
CA SER A 120 6.51 -0.53 24.38
C SER A 120 6.74 0.90 24.91
N ILE A 121 6.92 1.92 24.05
CA ILE A 121 7.23 3.29 24.47
C ILE A 121 5.94 4.10 24.71
N PHE A 122 4.87 3.81 23.97
CA PHE A 122 3.54 4.41 24.16
C PHE A 122 2.58 3.56 25.01
N VAL A 123 3.05 2.41 25.51
CA VAL A 123 2.29 1.44 26.34
C VAL A 123 2.90 1.38 27.75
N LYS A 124 3.05 2.56 28.36
CA LYS A 124 3.04 2.73 29.81
C LYS A 124 1.85 3.58 30.18
#